data_AF-A0A4Q4SJT9-F1
#
_entry.id   AF-A0A4Q4SJT9-F1
#
_cell.length_a   1.000
_cell.length_b   1.000
_cell.length_c   1.000
_cell.angle_alpha   90.00
_cell.angle_beta   90.00
_cell.angle_gamma   90.00
#
_symmetry.space_group_name_H-M   'P 1'
#
loop_
_entity.id
_entity.type
_entity.pdbx_description
1 polymer ?
#
loop_
_entity_poly.entity_id
_entity_poly.type
_entity_poly.pdbx_seq_one_letter_code
_entity_poly.pdbx_strand_id
1 'polypeptide(L)'
;MTIHPSRICNLLTVLPQPPWRQPLDWDLRMTWECEKRVFFPAYVKQRDTSNPSQRSLGSFPHFQRLPAELQVRILSCCPASTLWQLMRVSSTLRIESSKLFWASPSASFLLSADWLLGGGYAGRTYHDLSFLRHVQNVEIECHCLHDELWPEHEVNDPFSSEDVRQDVVDIMWATLRKTCPRIKSVVFNHQKIMSSIDLEGAENVPECLKALIQACPRNIVAEVSTVEQREGRYWNNGTYSDFYDVECRRAHYRPLKGGGWEELVSKAKQDAVLVPGRRFRGIVGQFEKNYFLFRRRVLQERAFWPLVIEALDRYHFDDGRNNAFQCPKVDCGSVFTKPGELTIHAATTKHGWAKVEDGLFDILPPELRAVFETKFSLIEAKQQTSEEESTKMSKDWNEEGEERRKEMEQEFLQQLENDADWATGEQAVDHQIWKNFIRIMHPEWNGL
;
A
#
# COMPACT_ATOMS: atom_id res chain seq x y z
N MET A 1 8.40 9.65 -19.51
CA MET A 1 8.20 8.65 -18.44
C MET A 1 7.38 7.49 -19.02
N THR A 2 7.98 6.32 -19.21
CA THR A 2 7.28 5.12 -19.70
C THR A 2 6.32 4.59 -18.63
N ILE A 3 5.07 4.33 -19.00
CA ILE A 3 4.08 3.70 -18.10
C ILE A 3 4.44 2.22 -18.02
N HIS A 4 4.60 1.74 -16.79
CA HIS A 4 4.94 0.37 -16.48
C HIS A 4 3.67 -0.51 -16.62
N PRO A 5 3.64 -1.56 -17.48
CA PRO A 5 2.50 -2.46 -17.66
C PRO A 5 1.81 -3.00 -16.38
N SER A 6 2.46 -3.05 -15.21
CA SER A 6 1.81 -3.44 -13.95
C SER A 6 0.71 -2.49 -13.50
N ARG A 7 0.73 -1.25 -13.99
CA ARG A 7 -0.31 -0.25 -13.74
C ARG A 7 -1.64 -0.61 -14.38
N ILE A 8 -1.61 -1.30 -15.52
CA ILE A 8 -2.78 -1.66 -16.31
C ILE A 8 -3.69 -2.61 -15.51
N CYS A 9 -3.14 -3.74 -15.04
CA CYS A 9 -3.96 -4.71 -14.30
C CYS A 9 -4.38 -4.21 -12.93
N ASN A 10 -3.49 -3.53 -12.20
CA ASN A 10 -3.87 -2.99 -10.92
C ASN A 10 -5.02 -1.99 -11.07
N LEU A 11 -4.99 -1.11 -12.09
CA LEU A 11 -6.11 -0.19 -12.36
C LEU A 11 -7.43 -0.92 -12.62
N LEU A 12 -7.43 -1.91 -13.52
CA LEU A 12 -8.64 -2.67 -13.86
C LEU A 12 -9.22 -3.43 -12.66
N THR A 13 -8.37 -3.85 -11.71
CA THR A 13 -8.85 -4.48 -10.47
C THR A 13 -9.37 -3.49 -9.42
N VAL A 14 -9.00 -2.22 -9.53
CA VAL A 14 -9.37 -1.19 -8.54
C VAL A 14 -10.64 -0.47 -8.95
N LEU A 15 -10.79 -0.17 -10.24
CA LEU A 15 -11.95 0.55 -10.73
C LEU A 15 -13.18 -0.36 -10.82
N PRO A 16 -14.31 0.04 -10.20
CA PRO A 16 -15.54 -0.72 -10.28
C PRO A 16 -16.03 -0.76 -11.73
N GLN A 17 -16.38 -1.95 -12.20
CA GLN A 17 -17.01 -2.13 -13.50
C GLN A 17 -18.52 -1.80 -13.40
N PRO A 18 -19.11 -1.29 -14.49
CA PRO A 18 -20.55 -1.06 -14.55
C PRO A 18 -21.36 -2.37 -14.36
N PRO A 19 -22.61 -2.31 -13.88
CA PRO A 19 -23.32 -1.10 -13.43
C PRO A 19 -22.78 -0.60 -12.09
N TRP A 20 -22.51 0.70 -12.00
CA TRP A 20 -22.00 1.30 -10.78
C TRP A 20 -23.11 1.44 -9.74
N ARG A 21 -22.91 0.84 -8.57
CA ARG A 21 -23.89 0.87 -7.45
C ARG A 21 -23.44 1.68 -6.25
N GLN A 22 -22.15 2.02 -6.21
CA GLN A 22 -21.53 2.75 -5.11
C GLN A 22 -21.10 4.13 -5.60
N PRO A 23 -21.09 5.15 -4.73
CA PRO A 23 -20.49 6.44 -5.08
C PRO A 23 -18.98 6.27 -5.34
N LEU A 24 -18.37 7.29 -5.94
CA LEU A 24 -16.91 7.37 -6.09
C LEU A 24 -16.21 7.21 -4.73
N ASP A 25 -15.18 6.36 -4.69
CA ASP A 25 -14.39 6.09 -3.48
C ASP A 25 -13.37 7.21 -3.25
N TRP A 26 -13.81 8.34 -2.69
CA TRP A 26 -12.91 9.45 -2.34
C TRP A 26 -11.85 9.09 -1.29
N ASP A 27 -12.03 7.96 -0.59
CA ASP A 27 -11.08 7.40 0.36
C ASP A 27 -10.09 6.41 -0.32
N LEU A 28 -10.14 6.27 -1.65
CA LEU A 28 -9.21 5.45 -2.42
C LEU A 28 -7.78 5.97 -2.26
N ARG A 29 -6.84 5.02 -2.08
CA ARG A 29 -5.41 5.27 -1.95
C ARG A 29 -4.68 4.26 -2.79
N MET A 30 -3.69 4.70 -3.57
CA MET A 30 -3.06 3.86 -4.57
C MET A 30 -1.55 4.07 -4.61
N THR A 31 -0.81 2.98 -4.83
CA THR A 31 0.61 3.06 -5.17
C THR A 31 0.79 3.62 -6.58
N TRP A 32 2.05 3.84 -6.98
CA TRP A 32 2.37 4.31 -8.33
C TRP A 32 1.98 3.29 -9.40
N GLU A 33 1.96 2.03 -9.00
CA GLU A 33 1.58 0.85 -9.76
C GLU A 33 0.07 0.66 -9.78
N CYS A 34 -0.71 1.63 -9.29
CA CYS A 34 -2.17 1.57 -9.17
C CYS A 34 -2.69 0.52 -8.17
N GLU A 35 -1.86 0.04 -7.24
CA GLU A 35 -2.33 -0.95 -6.28
C GLU A 35 -3.14 -0.28 -5.16
N LYS A 36 -4.38 -0.71 -4.94
CA LYS A 36 -5.22 -0.19 -3.86
C LYS A 36 -4.65 -0.52 -2.49
N ARG A 37 -4.54 0.50 -1.65
CA ARG A 37 -4.17 0.40 -0.24
C ARG A 37 -5.35 0.84 0.63
N VAL A 38 -5.69 0.06 1.65
CA VAL A 38 -6.75 0.43 2.60
C VAL A 38 -6.11 1.15 3.78
N PHE A 39 -6.41 2.43 3.96
CA PHE A 39 -5.97 3.15 5.15
C PHE A 39 -6.63 2.58 6.41
N PHE A 40 -5.87 2.46 7.49
CA PHE A 40 -6.38 1.94 8.76
C PHE A 40 -7.70 2.59 9.23
N PRO A 41 -7.87 3.94 9.20
CA PRO A 41 -9.14 4.56 9.53
C PRO A 41 -10.33 4.09 8.69
N ALA A 42 -10.13 3.81 7.40
CA ALA A 42 -11.17 3.30 6.52
C ALA A 42 -11.51 1.84 6.83
N TYR A 43 -10.51 1.02 7.16
CA TYR A 43 -10.69 -0.37 7.57
C TYR A 43 -11.53 -0.50 8.85
N VAL A 44 -11.34 0.40 9.82
CA VAL A 44 -12.06 0.37 11.10
C VAL A 44 -13.37 1.16 11.10
N LYS A 45 -13.68 1.90 10.04
CA LYS A 45 -14.91 2.66 9.92
C LYS A 45 -16.09 1.70 9.79
N GLN A 46 -17.15 1.92 10.57
CA GLN A 46 -18.40 1.21 10.35
C GLN A 46 -18.92 1.60 8.96
N ARG A 47 -19.00 0.62 8.05
CA ARG A 47 -19.80 0.80 6.84
C ARG A 47 -21.25 0.74 7.30
N ASP A 48 -21.94 1.88 7.25
CA ASP A 48 -23.36 2.00 7.53
C ASP A 48 -24.15 1.18 6.52
N THR A 49 -24.24 -0.13 6.77
CA THR A 49 -25.01 -1.09 5.97
C THR A 49 -26.38 -1.34 6.59
N SER A 50 -26.60 -0.89 7.82
CA SER A 50 -27.88 -0.96 8.51
C SER A 50 -28.57 0.40 8.49
N ASN A 51 -29.82 0.44 8.00
CA ASN A 51 -30.69 1.60 8.11
C ASN A 51 -30.67 2.14 9.55
N PRO A 52 -30.44 3.45 9.77
CA PRO A 52 -30.37 4.05 11.11
C PRO A 52 -31.68 3.85 11.91
N SER A 53 -32.80 3.57 11.24
CA SER A 53 -34.10 3.26 11.84
C SER A 53 -34.20 1.92 12.56
N GLN A 54 -33.21 1.02 12.43
CA GLN A 54 -33.17 -0.27 13.14
C GLN A 54 -32.08 -0.35 14.23
N ARG A 55 -31.39 0.75 14.55
CA ARG A 55 -30.49 0.79 15.70
C ARG A 55 -31.29 0.79 16.99
N SER A 56 -31.82 -0.37 17.40
CA SER A 56 -32.18 -0.56 18.79
C SER A 56 -30.89 -0.46 19.59
N LEU A 57 -30.78 0.57 20.43
CA LEU A 57 -29.82 0.63 21.54
C LEU A 57 -30.22 -0.43 22.58
N GLY A 58 -30.23 -1.69 22.16
CA GLY A 58 -30.35 -2.81 23.06
C GLY A 58 -29.08 -2.85 23.88
N SER A 59 -29.14 -2.40 25.13
CA SER A 59 -28.15 -2.79 26.11
C SER A 59 -28.06 -4.31 26.05
N PHE A 60 -26.85 -4.85 25.92
CA PHE A 60 -26.60 -6.30 25.93
C PHE A 60 -25.98 -6.70 27.28
N PRO A 61 -26.66 -6.45 28.42
CA PRO A 61 -26.09 -6.60 29.77
C PRO A 61 -25.75 -8.06 30.09
N HIS A 62 -26.27 -9.00 29.32
CA HIS A 62 -26.05 -10.43 29.51
C HIS A 62 -24.77 -10.95 28.86
N PHE A 63 -24.09 -10.16 28.00
CA PHE A 63 -22.86 -10.62 27.34
C PHE A 63 -21.83 -11.13 28.33
N GLN A 64 -21.59 -10.33 29.38
CA GLN A 64 -20.58 -10.63 30.40
C GLN A 64 -20.96 -11.82 31.28
N ARG A 65 -22.23 -12.25 31.25
CA ARG A 65 -22.70 -13.45 31.97
C ARG A 65 -22.53 -14.73 31.17
N LEU A 66 -22.18 -14.63 29.88
CA LEU A 66 -21.92 -15.80 29.05
C LEU A 66 -20.56 -16.43 29.45
N PRO A 67 -20.41 -17.76 29.35
CA PRO A 67 -19.11 -18.42 29.37
C PRO A 67 -18.11 -17.78 28.41
N ALA A 68 -16.83 -17.78 28.77
CA ALA A 68 -15.77 -17.11 27.99
C ALA A 68 -15.70 -17.62 26.54
N GLU A 69 -15.95 -18.91 26.33
CA GLU A 69 -15.97 -19.56 25.02
C GLU A 69 -17.09 -19.00 24.14
N LEU A 70 -18.28 -18.75 24.72
CA LEU A 70 -19.40 -18.16 24.01
C LEU A 70 -19.16 -16.68 23.71
N GLN A 71 -18.53 -15.94 24.63
CA GLN A 71 -18.13 -14.57 24.38
C GLN A 71 -17.16 -14.48 23.19
N VAL A 72 -16.09 -15.29 23.20
CA VAL A 72 -15.11 -15.33 22.10
C VAL A 72 -15.76 -15.75 20.79
N ARG A 73 -16.67 -16.74 20.81
CA ARG A 73 -17.40 -17.17 19.61
C ARG A 73 -18.25 -16.03 19.03
N ILE A 74 -18.95 -15.26 19.87
CA ILE A 74 -19.72 -14.09 19.41
C ILE A 74 -18.79 -13.02 18.84
N LEU A 75 -17.67 -12.72 19.53
CA LEU A 75 -16.69 -11.75 19.04
C LEU A 75 -16.10 -12.18 17.69
N SER A 76 -15.86 -13.47 17.47
CA SER A 76 -15.31 -13.97 16.20
C SER A 76 -16.23 -13.75 15.00
N CYS A 77 -17.52 -13.53 15.24
CA CYS A 77 -18.50 -13.18 14.21
C CYS A 77 -18.66 -11.67 14.03
N CYS A 78 -18.02 -10.84 14.86
CA CYS A 78 -18.11 -9.39 14.74
C CYS A 78 -17.23 -8.87 13.58
N PRO A 79 -17.69 -7.84 12.85
CA PRO A 79 -16.85 -7.18 11.85
C PRO A 79 -15.69 -6.44 12.52
N ALA A 80 -14.64 -6.17 11.74
CA ALA A 80 -13.43 -5.48 12.20
C ALA A 80 -13.74 -4.14 12.89
N SER A 81 -14.71 -3.38 12.38
CA SER A 81 -15.15 -2.11 12.97
C SER A 81 -15.74 -2.29 14.37
N THR A 82 -16.55 -3.32 14.61
CA THR A 82 -17.09 -3.62 15.95
C THR A 82 -16.00 -4.07 16.89
N LEU A 83 -15.10 -4.97 16.45
CA LEU A 83 -13.97 -5.41 17.26
C LEU A 83 -13.05 -4.25 17.65
N TRP A 84 -12.79 -3.34 16.71
CA TRP A 84 -12.03 -2.10 16.96
C TRP A 84 -12.68 -1.21 18.02
N GLN A 85 -14.01 -1.05 17.98
CA GLN A 85 -14.71 -0.29 19.02
C GLN A 85 -14.62 -0.98 20.37
N LEU A 86 -14.89 -2.29 20.44
CA LEU A 86 -14.85 -3.06 21.67
C LEU A 86 -13.47 -2.99 22.33
N MET A 87 -12.38 -3.06 21.56
CA MET A 87 -11.03 -2.93 22.14
C MET A 87 -10.74 -1.56 22.74
N ARG A 88 -11.43 -0.51 22.29
CA ARG A 88 -11.24 0.85 22.81
C ARG A 88 -12.15 1.13 24.00
N VAL A 89 -13.42 0.72 23.93
CA VAL A 89 -14.45 1.13 24.91
C VAL A 89 -14.65 0.14 26.06
N SER A 90 -14.27 -1.13 25.90
CA SER A 90 -14.47 -2.15 26.93
C SER A 90 -13.14 -2.70 27.42
N SER A 91 -12.79 -2.46 28.69
CA SER A 91 -11.59 -3.05 29.30
C SER A 91 -11.67 -4.58 29.36
N THR A 92 -12.84 -5.13 29.70
CA THR A 92 -13.10 -6.57 29.79
C THR A 92 -12.89 -7.28 28.46
N LEU A 93 -13.39 -6.70 27.36
CA LEU A 93 -13.32 -7.32 26.03
C LEU A 93 -12.08 -6.91 25.24
N ARG A 94 -11.24 -6.01 25.79
CA ARG A 94 -10.13 -5.41 25.07
C ARG A 94 -9.16 -6.42 24.49
N ILE A 95 -8.75 -7.36 25.34
CA ILE A 95 -7.69 -8.32 25.00
C ILE A 95 -8.19 -9.27 23.90
N GLU A 96 -9.36 -9.88 24.08
CA GLU A 96 -9.90 -10.84 23.11
C GLU A 96 -10.32 -10.15 21.81
N SER A 97 -10.92 -8.96 21.87
CA SER A 97 -11.28 -8.20 20.67
C SER A 97 -10.04 -7.79 19.87
N SER A 98 -8.96 -7.37 20.55
CA SER A 98 -7.67 -7.06 19.91
C SER A 98 -7.10 -8.29 19.20
N LYS A 99 -7.04 -9.44 19.87
CA LYS A 99 -6.55 -10.69 19.27
C LYS A 99 -7.31 -11.04 17.99
N LEU A 100 -8.64 -10.95 18.01
CA LEU A 100 -9.48 -11.29 16.87
C LEU A 100 -9.38 -10.25 15.75
N PHE A 101 -9.32 -8.96 16.08
CA PHE A 101 -9.21 -7.87 15.12
C PHE A 101 -7.94 -7.97 14.26
N TRP A 102 -6.78 -8.15 14.92
CA TRP A 102 -5.48 -8.25 14.22
C TRP A 102 -5.27 -9.62 13.56
N ALA A 103 -6.02 -10.64 13.96
CA ALA A 103 -6.01 -11.97 13.34
C ALA A 103 -7.04 -12.14 12.20
N SER A 104 -7.69 -11.06 11.75
CA SER A 104 -8.74 -11.13 10.74
C SER A 104 -8.23 -11.81 9.46
N PRO A 105 -8.92 -12.85 8.95
CA PRO A 105 -8.53 -13.52 7.71
C PRO A 105 -8.84 -12.68 6.45
N SER A 106 -9.67 -11.64 6.58
CA SER A 106 -10.08 -10.78 5.46
C SER A 106 -9.10 -9.64 5.16
N ALA A 107 -8.07 -9.45 5.99
CA ALA A 107 -7.14 -8.35 5.88
C ALA A 107 -5.71 -8.85 6.03
N SER A 108 -4.80 -8.25 5.27
CA SER A 108 -3.36 -8.42 5.40
C SER A 108 -2.75 -7.08 5.75
N PHE A 109 -1.94 -7.04 6.81
CA PHE A 109 -1.30 -5.80 7.25
C PHE A 109 0.01 -5.62 6.50
N LEU A 110 0.17 -4.44 5.90
CA LEU A 110 1.29 -4.15 5.01
C LEU A 110 2.57 -3.84 5.79
N LEU A 111 3.65 -4.53 5.48
CA LEU A 111 4.99 -4.33 6.01
C LEU A 111 5.96 -4.08 4.84
N SER A 112 7.03 -3.34 5.09
CA SER A 112 8.10 -3.12 4.10
C SER A 112 9.19 -4.17 4.26
N ALA A 113 9.68 -4.72 3.14
CA ALA A 113 10.85 -5.59 3.13
C ALA A 113 12.10 -4.88 3.67
N ASP A 114 12.35 -3.62 3.28
CA ASP A 114 13.47 -2.80 3.79
C ASP A 114 13.50 -2.74 5.33
N TRP A 115 12.32 -2.54 5.92
CA TRP A 115 12.20 -2.45 7.37
C TRP A 115 12.54 -3.78 8.06
N LEU A 116 12.12 -4.91 7.49
CA LEU A 116 12.42 -6.25 8.02
C LEU A 116 13.91 -6.60 7.84
N LEU A 117 14.50 -6.28 6.68
CA LEU A 117 15.94 -6.46 6.45
C LEU A 117 16.77 -5.58 7.39
N GLY A 118 16.27 -4.38 7.68
CA GLY A 118 16.82 -3.48 8.69
C GLY A 118 16.64 -3.92 10.14
N GLY A 119 16.29 -5.18 10.41
CA GLY A 119 16.16 -5.73 11.77
C GLY A 119 14.79 -5.49 12.44
N GLY A 120 13.83 -4.88 11.74
CA GLY A 120 12.46 -4.71 12.24
C GLY A 120 12.37 -3.72 13.41
N TYR A 121 13.31 -2.77 13.47
CA TYR A 121 13.43 -1.80 14.55
C TYR A 121 12.36 -0.71 14.49
N ALA A 122 11.99 -0.17 15.65
CA ALA A 122 10.99 0.88 15.74
C ALA A 122 11.47 2.17 15.05
N GLY A 123 12.74 2.56 15.20
CA GLY A 123 13.28 3.78 14.55
C GLY A 123 13.37 3.73 13.02
N ARG A 124 13.04 2.60 12.38
CA ARG A 124 13.07 2.44 10.90
C ARG A 124 11.68 2.41 10.25
N THR A 125 10.64 2.79 10.98
CA THR A 125 9.26 2.77 10.47
C THR A 125 8.41 3.88 11.08
N TYR A 126 7.39 4.33 10.34
CA TYR A 126 6.45 5.35 10.80
C TYR A 126 5.27 4.77 11.60
N HIS A 127 5.25 3.45 11.77
CA HIS A 127 4.08 2.72 12.24
C HIS A 127 4.15 2.42 13.73
N ASP A 128 2.97 2.32 14.37
CA ASP A 128 2.83 1.76 15.71
C ASP A 128 3.00 0.24 15.59
N LEU A 129 3.98 -0.33 16.28
CA LEU A 129 4.32 -1.77 16.18
C LEU A 129 3.62 -2.63 17.23
N SER A 130 2.88 -2.04 18.17
CA SER A 130 2.26 -2.74 19.31
C SER A 130 1.23 -3.80 18.91
N PHE A 131 0.69 -3.69 17.69
CA PHE A 131 -0.29 -4.62 17.13
C PHE A 131 0.35 -5.92 16.59
N LEU A 132 1.62 -5.90 16.18
CA LEU A 132 2.26 -7.02 15.47
C LEU A 132 2.23 -8.33 16.26
N ARG A 133 2.25 -8.26 17.59
CA ARG A 133 2.10 -9.43 18.49
C ARG A 133 0.81 -10.23 18.30
N HIS A 134 -0.19 -9.68 17.62
CA HIS A 134 -1.48 -10.32 17.36
C HIS A 134 -1.76 -10.56 15.88
N VAL A 135 -0.94 -10.02 14.99
CA VAL A 135 -1.12 -10.15 13.54
C VAL A 135 -0.86 -11.60 13.11
N GLN A 136 -1.75 -12.12 12.26
CA GLN A 136 -1.62 -13.46 11.67
C GLN A 136 -1.39 -13.42 10.17
N ASN A 137 -1.80 -12.35 9.48
CA ASN A 137 -1.68 -12.21 8.03
C ASN A 137 -0.95 -10.91 7.71
N VAL A 138 0.16 -11.01 6.99
CA VAL A 138 0.93 -9.84 6.53
C VAL A 138 1.14 -9.91 5.03
N GLU A 139 1.22 -8.74 4.44
CA GLU A 139 1.70 -8.55 3.08
C GLU A 139 3.00 -7.77 3.15
N ILE A 140 4.04 -8.24 2.47
CA ILE A 140 5.38 -7.64 2.47
C ILE A 140 5.62 -6.99 1.12
N GLU A 141 5.78 -5.67 1.08
CA GLU A 141 6.18 -4.95 -0.13
C GLU A 141 7.65 -5.23 -0.46
N CYS A 142 7.91 -5.83 -1.62
CA CYS A 142 9.23 -6.33 -2.03
C CYS A 142 9.94 -5.40 -3.04
N HIS A 143 9.70 -4.09 -2.97
CA HIS A 143 10.23 -3.13 -3.96
C HIS A 143 11.75 -3.12 -4.09
N CYS A 144 12.45 -3.19 -2.96
CA CYS A 144 13.91 -3.18 -2.80
C CYS A 144 14.54 -4.57 -2.76
N LEU A 145 13.71 -5.60 -2.56
CA LEU A 145 14.18 -6.91 -2.12
C LEU A 145 14.97 -7.61 -3.22
N HIS A 146 14.69 -7.27 -4.48
CA HIS A 146 15.43 -7.77 -5.62
C HIS A 146 16.92 -7.40 -5.54
N ASP A 147 17.24 -6.13 -5.30
CA ASP A 147 18.62 -5.64 -5.32
C ASP A 147 19.43 -6.15 -4.11
N GLU A 148 18.76 -6.41 -2.99
CA GLU A 148 19.38 -6.95 -1.78
C GLU A 148 19.58 -8.47 -1.82
N LEU A 149 18.60 -9.22 -2.35
CA LEU A 149 18.72 -10.67 -2.51
C LEU A 149 19.60 -11.06 -3.69
N TRP A 150 19.68 -10.17 -4.68
CA TRP A 150 20.37 -10.36 -5.94
C TRP A 150 21.08 -9.07 -6.36
N PRO A 151 22.22 -8.75 -5.72
CA PRO A 151 23.06 -7.63 -6.16
C PRO A 151 23.43 -7.88 -7.63
N GLU A 152 23.29 -6.87 -8.49
CA GLU A 152 23.68 -6.99 -9.90
C GLU A 152 25.17 -7.39 -9.99
N HIS A 153 25.43 -8.69 -10.18
CA HIS A 153 26.72 -9.20 -10.59
C HIS A 153 26.84 -9.16 -12.11
N GLU A 154 28.07 -8.97 -12.58
CA GLU A 154 28.43 -8.70 -13.98
C GLU A 154 27.81 -9.68 -14.99
N VAL A 155 26.73 -9.23 -15.65
CA VAL A 155 26.26 -9.42 -17.04
C VAL A 155 26.15 -10.85 -17.64
N ASN A 156 26.82 -11.88 -17.11
CA ASN A 156 27.02 -13.12 -17.85
C ASN A 156 26.08 -14.27 -17.48
N ASP A 157 25.34 -14.23 -16.37
CA ASP A 157 24.24 -15.17 -16.11
C ASP A 157 23.21 -14.60 -15.10
N PRO A 158 22.14 -13.94 -15.56
CA PRO A 158 21.11 -13.37 -14.68
C PRO A 158 20.20 -14.41 -13.98
N PHE A 159 20.45 -15.72 -14.14
CA PHE A 159 19.51 -16.78 -13.70
C PHE A 159 20.14 -17.90 -12.84
N SER A 160 21.39 -17.79 -12.39
CA SER A 160 22.00 -18.85 -11.55
C SER A 160 21.47 -18.83 -10.12
N SER A 161 20.65 -19.82 -9.73
CA SER A 161 20.13 -19.99 -8.36
C SER A 161 21.21 -20.01 -7.26
N GLU A 162 22.48 -20.19 -7.63
CA GLU A 162 23.62 -20.20 -6.71
C GLU A 162 23.93 -18.82 -6.12
N ASP A 163 23.41 -17.74 -6.70
CA ASP A 163 23.71 -16.35 -6.29
C ASP A 163 22.73 -15.75 -5.28
N VAL A 164 21.69 -16.49 -4.85
CA VAL A 164 20.77 -15.98 -3.83
C VAL A 164 21.50 -15.83 -2.50
N ARG A 165 21.47 -14.62 -1.95
CA ARG A 165 21.99 -14.32 -0.61
C ARG A 165 21.17 -14.98 0.50
N GLN A 166 21.56 -16.19 0.89
CA GLN A 166 20.89 -16.96 1.94
C GLN A 166 20.90 -16.24 3.30
N ASP A 167 21.93 -15.44 3.59
CA ASP A 167 22.00 -14.62 4.80
C ASP A 167 20.86 -13.60 4.88
N VAL A 168 20.49 -12.98 3.74
CA VAL A 168 19.38 -12.02 3.64
C VAL A 168 18.04 -12.72 3.82
N VAL A 169 17.88 -13.93 3.25
CA VAL A 169 16.69 -14.78 3.45
C VAL A 169 16.52 -15.14 4.94
N ASP A 170 17.60 -15.54 5.60
CA ASP A 170 17.60 -15.91 7.02
C ASP A 170 17.27 -14.70 7.90
N ILE A 171 17.86 -13.53 7.63
CA ILE A 171 17.56 -12.26 8.33
C ILE A 171 16.08 -11.90 8.19
N MET A 172 15.53 -11.97 6.97
CA MET A 172 14.12 -11.66 6.70
C MET A 172 13.19 -12.51 7.57
N TRP A 173 13.36 -13.84 7.56
CA TRP A 173 12.51 -14.74 8.33
C TRP A 173 12.74 -14.64 9.84
N ALA A 174 13.99 -14.47 10.28
CA ALA A 174 14.30 -14.29 11.70
C ALA A 174 13.64 -13.02 12.25
N THR A 175 13.77 -11.90 11.53
CA THR A 175 13.15 -10.63 11.92
C THR A 175 11.63 -10.71 11.86
N LEU A 176 11.05 -11.32 10.81
CA LEU A 176 9.60 -11.45 10.70
C LEU A 176 9.01 -12.29 11.85
N ARG A 177 9.64 -13.41 12.22
CA ARG A 177 9.19 -14.22 13.35
C ARG A 177 9.33 -13.51 14.70
N LYS A 178 10.41 -12.74 14.87
CA LYS A 178 10.64 -11.94 16.07
C LYS A 178 9.58 -10.85 16.22
N THR A 179 9.27 -10.13 15.15
CA THR A 179 8.34 -9.01 15.15
C THR A 179 6.87 -9.46 15.16
N CYS A 180 6.55 -10.53 14.43
CA CYS A 180 5.21 -11.08 14.28
C CYS A 180 5.15 -12.53 14.82
N PRO A 181 5.20 -12.75 16.15
CA PRO A 181 5.31 -14.09 16.73
C PRO A 181 4.10 -15.00 16.48
N ARG A 182 2.97 -14.44 16.02
CA ARG A 182 1.72 -15.17 15.74
C ARG A 182 1.43 -15.31 14.25
N ILE A 183 2.38 -14.97 13.39
CA ILE A 183 2.19 -15.01 11.95
C ILE A 183 1.80 -16.42 11.48
N LYS A 184 0.84 -16.47 10.56
CA LYS A 184 0.32 -17.69 9.93
C LYS A 184 0.34 -17.62 8.41
N SER A 185 0.18 -16.43 7.83
CA SER A 185 0.17 -16.23 6.38
C SER A 185 1.01 -15.01 6.02
N VAL A 186 1.87 -15.16 5.02
CA VAL A 186 2.70 -14.10 4.46
C VAL A 186 2.51 -14.07 2.96
N VAL A 187 2.23 -12.89 2.41
CA VAL A 187 2.21 -12.66 0.97
C VAL A 187 3.36 -11.73 0.62
N PHE A 188 4.31 -12.19 -0.18
CA PHE A 188 5.36 -11.35 -0.75
C PHE A 188 4.82 -10.66 -2.00
N ASN A 189 4.57 -9.36 -1.90
CA ASN A 189 4.03 -8.56 -2.99
C ASN A 189 5.17 -7.97 -3.81
N HIS A 190 5.39 -8.57 -4.98
CA HIS A 190 6.38 -8.16 -5.96
C HIS A 190 5.71 -7.37 -7.08
N GLN A 191 6.09 -6.10 -7.19
CA GLN A 191 5.43 -5.16 -8.10
C GLN A 191 6.18 -4.93 -9.42
N LYS A 192 7.42 -5.45 -9.57
CA LYS A 192 8.15 -5.43 -10.83
C LYS A 192 7.42 -6.36 -11.81
N ILE A 193 7.26 -5.90 -13.05
CA ILE A 193 6.67 -6.75 -14.10
C ILE A 193 7.72 -7.77 -14.48
N MET A 194 7.29 -9.02 -14.55
CA MET A 194 8.06 -10.04 -15.23
C MET A 194 7.56 -10.12 -16.66
N SER A 195 8.43 -9.89 -17.64
CA SER A 195 8.07 -10.17 -19.04
C SER A 195 8.01 -11.68 -19.23
N SER A 196 7.21 -12.14 -20.21
CA SER A 196 7.17 -13.56 -20.57
C SER A 196 8.53 -14.09 -21.06
N ILE A 197 9.42 -13.19 -21.52
CA ILE A 197 10.78 -13.52 -21.96
C ILE A 197 11.70 -13.75 -20.75
N ASP A 198 11.52 -13.01 -19.66
CA ASP A 198 12.24 -13.24 -18.40
C ASP A 198 11.78 -14.55 -17.69
N LEU A 199 10.70 -15.15 -18.19
CA LEU A 199 10.04 -16.33 -17.63
C LEU A 199 10.12 -17.54 -18.56
N GLU A 200 11.17 -17.68 -19.38
CA GLU A 200 11.36 -18.87 -20.26
C GLU A 200 11.56 -20.22 -19.50
N GLY A 201 11.26 -20.28 -18.21
CA GLY A 201 11.08 -21.50 -17.42
C GLY A 201 9.63 -21.70 -16.96
N ALA A 202 9.23 -22.95 -16.68
CA ALA A 202 7.86 -23.34 -16.33
C ALA A 202 7.30 -22.75 -15.01
N GLU A 203 7.95 -21.76 -14.40
CA GLU A 203 7.62 -21.24 -13.08
C GLU A 203 7.68 -19.69 -13.07
N ASN A 204 6.51 -19.03 -13.04
CA ASN A 204 6.34 -17.57 -13.10
C ASN A 204 6.73 -16.79 -11.83
N VAL A 205 7.70 -17.29 -11.06
CA VAL A 205 8.11 -16.71 -9.78
C VAL A 205 9.60 -16.36 -9.85
N PRO A 206 10.04 -15.17 -9.44
CA PRO A 206 11.48 -14.84 -9.38
C PRO A 206 12.23 -15.80 -8.45
N GLU A 207 13.42 -16.27 -8.86
CA GLU A 207 14.24 -17.20 -8.06
C GLU A 207 14.52 -16.70 -6.64
N CYS A 208 14.78 -15.40 -6.47
CA CYS A 208 14.99 -14.80 -5.15
C CYS A 208 13.74 -14.94 -4.24
N LEU A 209 12.53 -14.84 -4.80
CA LEU A 209 11.29 -15.07 -4.06
C LEU A 209 11.01 -16.55 -3.86
N LYS A 210 11.44 -17.41 -4.79
CA LYS A 210 11.37 -18.87 -4.60
C LYS A 210 12.21 -19.30 -3.40
N ALA A 211 13.47 -18.87 -3.35
CA ALA A 211 14.37 -19.15 -2.23
C ALA A 211 13.79 -18.66 -0.90
N LEU A 212 13.24 -17.44 -0.88
CA LEU A 212 12.59 -16.88 0.30
C LEU A 212 11.41 -17.74 0.76
N ILE A 213 10.53 -18.16 -0.15
CA ILE A 213 9.39 -19.02 0.19
C ILE A 213 9.82 -20.44 0.58
N GLN A 214 10.83 -21.01 -0.07
CA GLN A 214 11.32 -22.35 0.25
C GLN A 214 11.95 -22.39 1.65
N ALA A 215 12.56 -21.29 2.10
CA ALA A 215 13.03 -21.12 3.47
C ALA A 215 11.90 -20.84 4.49
N CYS A 216 10.64 -20.79 4.06
CA CYS A 216 9.52 -20.48 4.94
C CYS A 216 9.36 -21.51 6.07
N PRO A 217 9.21 -21.08 7.34
CA PRO A 217 8.90 -21.97 8.45
C PRO A 217 7.62 -22.77 8.23
N ARG A 218 7.64 -24.08 8.56
CA ARG A 218 6.54 -25.04 8.28
C ARG A 218 5.15 -24.65 8.83
N ASN A 219 5.08 -23.79 9.83
CA ASN A 219 3.83 -23.34 10.45
C ASN A 219 3.28 -22.04 9.83
N ILE A 220 3.93 -21.51 8.80
CA ILE A 220 3.55 -20.30 8.09
C ILE A 220 3.24 -20.70 6.64
N VAL A 221 2.15 -20.16 6.11
CA VAL A 221 1.81 -20.23 4.69
C VAL A 221 2.46 -19.02 4.02
N ALA A 222 3.41 -19.27 3.11
CA ALA A 222 4.00 -18.22 2.29
C ALA A 222 3.48 -18.31 0.85
N GLU A 223 3.19 -17.14 0.29
CA GLU A 223 2.71 -16.97 -1.08
C GLU A 223 3.43 -15.78 -1.72
N VAL A 224 3.53 -15.79 -3.04
CA VAL A 224 4.01 -14.65 -3.82
C VAL A 224 2.83 -14.06 -4.58
N SER A 225 2.77 -12.74 -4.64
CA SER A 225 1.87 -11.96 -5.51
C SER A 225 2.75 -11.24 -6.51
N THR A 226 2.67 -11.62 -7.78
CA THR A 226 3.43 -11.01 -8.88
C THR A 226 2.48 -10.35 -9.87
N VAL A 227 2.99 -9.34 -10.56
CA VAL A 227 2.31 -8.77 -11.70
C VAL A 227 2.91 -9.33 -12.98
N GLU A 228 2.10 -10.09 -13.70
CA GLU A 228 2.50 -10.79 -14.90
C GLU A 228 2.05 -10.03 -16.14
N GLN A 229 2.89 -10.10 -17.16
CA GLN A 229 2.58 -9.69 -18.50
C GLN A 229 2.46 -10.93 -19.39
N ARG A 230 1.25 -11.30 -19.80
CA ARG A 230 1.04 -12.37 -20.79
C ARG A 230 0.93 -11.74 -22.17
N GLU A 231 1.82 -12.14 -23.06
CA GLU A 231 1.67 -11.86 -24.48
C GLU A 231 0.52 -12.71 -25.03
N GLY A 232 -0.64 -12.08 -25.22
CA GLY A 232 -1.74 -12.68 -25.94
C GLY A 232 -1.41 -12.71 -27.43
N ARG A 233 -0.97 -13.85 -27.97
CA ARG A 233 -0.94 -14.04 -29.43
C ARG A 233 -2.38 -14.29 -29.91
N TYR A 234 -3.11 -13.22 -30.20
CA TYR A 234 -4.37 -13.33 -30.94
C TYR A 234 -4.10 -13.22 -32.45
N TRP A 235 -4.33 -14.32 -33.15
CA TRP A 235 -4.32 -14.33 -34.61
C TRP A 235 -5.71 -13.87 -35.08
N ASN A 236 -5.87 -12.59 -35.39
CA ASN A 236 -7.13 -12.06 -35.89
C ASN A 236 -7.03 -11.76 -37.39
N ASN A 237 -7.77 -12.53 -38.20
CA ASN A 237 -8.03 -12.29 -39.62
C ASN A 237 -6.81 -12.05 -40.53
N GLY A 238 -5.68 -12.71 -40.28
CA GLY A 238 -4.54 -12.75 -41.23
C GLY A 238 -3.73 -11.45 -41.36
N THR A 239 -4.07 -10.40 -40.61
CA THR A 239 -3.21 -9.21 -40.43
C THR A 239 -2.53 -9.28 -39.07
N TYR A 240 -1.21 -9.21 -39.06
CA TYR A 240 -0.45 -8.89 -37.85
C TYR A 240 -0.89 -7.51 -37.38
N SER A 241 -1.68 -7.47 -36.31
CA SER A 241 -1.86 -6.23 -35.55
C SER A 241 -0.61 -6.08 -34.69
N ASP A 242 0.19 -5.04 -34.95
CA ASP A 242 1.36 -4.66 -34.12
C ASP A 242 0.95 -4.21 -32.69
N PHE A 243 -0.36 -4.14 -32.41
CA PHE A 243 -0.86 -4.01 -31.05
C PHE A 243 -0.84 -5.39 -30.40
N TYR A 244 0.26 -5.69 -29.71
CA TYR A 244 0.31 -6.76 -28.71
C TYR A 244 -0.80 -6.49 -27.70
N ASP A 245 -1.84 -7.33 -27.69
CA ASP A 245 -2.79 -7.37 -26.57
C ASP A 245 -2.03 -7.96 -25.39
N VAL A 246 -1.46 -7.05 -24.62
CA VAL A 246 -0.75 -7.36 -23.41
C VAL A 246 -1.80 -7.58 -22.32
N GLU A 247 -2.07 -8.85 -22.01
CA GLU A 247 -2.87 -9.19 -20.84
C GLU A 247 -1.96 -9.07 -19.61
N CYS A 248 -2.01 -7.92 -18.96
CA CYS A 248 -1.44 -7.81 -17.62
C CYS A 248 -2.44 -8.37 -16.61
N ARG A 249 -1.96 -9.10 -15.61
CA ARG A 249 -2.78 -9.55 -14.47
C ARG A 249 -1.95 -9.70 -13.22
N ARG A 250 -2.60 -9.69 -12.06
CA ARG A 250 -1.96 -10.05 -10.79
C ARG A 250 -2.22 -11.52 -10.50
N ALA A 251 -1.16 -12.28 -10.36
CA ALA A 251 -1.21 -13.70 -10.08
C ALA A 251 -0.64 -13.99 -8.69
N HIS A 252 -1.19 -15.01 -8.04
CA HIS A 252 -0.76 -15.45 -6.72
C HIS A 252 -0.21 -16.87 -6.83
N TYR A 253 0.98 -17.09 -6.31
CA TYR A 253 1.71 -18.34 -6.43
C TYR A 253 1.99 -18.95 -5.06
N ARG A 254 1.93 -20.28 -4.99
CA ARG A 254 2.32 -21.07 -3.82
C ARG A 254 3.15 -22.30 -4.25
N PRO A 255 4.15 -22.72 -3.45
CA PRO A 255 4.91 -23.93 -3.72
C PRO A 255 4.06 -25.19 -3.51
N LEU A 256 4.22 -26.15 -4.40
CA LEU A 256 3.63 -27.49 -4.29
C LEU A 256 4.53 -28.42 -3.44
N LYS A 257 3.92 -29.39 -2.74
CA LYS A 257 4.66 -30.35 -1.89
C LYS A 257 5.65 -31.25 -2.64
N GLY A 258 5.52 -31.36 -3.96
CA GLY A 258 6.38 -32.18 -4.82
C GLY A 258 7.40 -31.38 -5.65
N GLY A 259 7.58 -30.09 -5.34
CA GLY A 259 8.28 -29.15 -6.22
C GLY A 259 7.31 -28.50 -7.22
N GLY A 260 7.73 -27.38 -7.81
CA GLY A 260 6.89 -26.56 -8.67
C GLY A 260 6.00 -25.57 -7.93
N TRP A 261 5.28 -24.78 -8.72
CA TRP A 261 4.42 -23.69 -8.25
C TRP A 261 3.02 -23.83 -8.81
N GLU A 262 2.02 -23.65 -7.95
CA GLU A 262 0.63 -23.53 -8.37
C GLU A 262 0.20 -22.07 -8.33
N GLU A 263 -0.54 -21.67 -9.36
CA GLU A 263 -1.26 -20.41 -9.34
C GLU A 263 -2.59 -20.60 -8.59
N LEU A 264 -2.82 -19.73 -7.60
CA LEU A 264 -4.04 -19.72 -6.80
C LEU A 264 -5.18 -19.03 -7.58
N VAL A 265 -5.96 -19.82 -8.32
CA VAL A 265 -7.14 -19.34 -9.02
C VAL A 265 -8.18 -18.84 -8.01
N SER A 266 -8.48 -17.55 -8.03
CA SER A 266 -9.57 -16.93 -7.24
C SER A 266 -9.33 -16.85 -5.71
N LYS A 267 -8.17 -16.33 -5.28
CA LYS A 267 -8.04 -15.88 -3.89
C LYS A 267 -8.90 -14.62 -3.71
N ALA A 268 -9.88 -14.68 -2.80
CA ALA A 268 -10.59 -13.48 -2.38
C ALA A 268 -9.56 -12.45 -1.93
N LYS A 269 -9.50 -11.31 -2.64
CA LYS A 269 -8.50 -10.27 -2.42
C LYS A 269 -8.58 -9.82 -0.96
N GLN A 270 -7.56 -10.17 -0.18
CA GLN A 270 -7.41 -9.62 1.17
C GLN A 270 -7.15 -8.13 1.02
N ASP A 271 -7.80 -7.33 1.86
CA ASP A 271 -7.51 -5.90 1.89
C ASP A 271 -6.08 -5.70 2.40
N ALA A 272 -5.23 -5.06 1.59
CA ALA A 272 -3.89 -4.64 2.00
C ALA A 272 -4.03 -3.38 2.88
N VAL A 273 -4.10 -3.59 4.20
CA VAL A 273 -4.33 -2.54 5.18
C VAL A 273 -3.00 -1.88 5.55
N LEU A 274 -2.90 -0.57 5.31
CA LEU A 274 -1.79 0.21 5.84
C LEU A 274 -1.87 0.27 7.35
N VAL A 275 -0.75 0.01 7.99
CA VAL A 275 -0.62 0.00 9.44
C VAL A 275 -0.84 1.41 10.02
N PRO A 276 -1.49 1.57 11.20
CA PRO A 276 -1.62 2.87 11.84
C PRO A 276 -0.25 3.53 12.07
N GLY A 277 -0.20 4.84 11.87
CA GLY A 277 0.97 5.63 12.23
C GLY A 277 1.18 5.63 13.74
N ARG A 278 2.44 5.73 14.15
CA ARG A 278 2.79 5.92 15.57
C ARG A 278 2.40 7.30 16.07
N ARG A 279 2.59 7.51 17.37
CA ARG A 279 2.54 8.85 17.95
C ARG A 279 3.88 9.53 17.71
N PHE A 280 3.85 10.64 16.99
CA PHE A 280 5.02 11.46 16.72
C PHE A 280 5.20 12.47 17.87
N ARG A 281 6.20 12.24 18.73
CA ARG A 281 6.50 13.07 19.91
C ARG A 281 7.91 13.64 19.83
N GLY A 282 8.13 14.80 20.47
CA GLY A 282 9.43 15.46 20.50
C GLY A 282 9.89 15.96 19.13
N ILE A 283 11.12 16.45 19.08
CA ILE A 283 11.72 17.02 17.87
C ILE A 283 11.88 15.97 16.75
N VAL A 284 12.28 14.74 17.09
CA VAL A 284 12.40 13.62 16.13
C VAL A 284 11.04 13.27 15.54
N GLY A 285 10.01 13.19 16.40
CA GLY A 285 8.66 12.90 15.96
C GLY A 285 8.10 13.98 15.06
N GLN A 286 8.32 15.26 15.39
CA GLN A 286 7.86 16.37 14.55
C GLN A 286 8.47 16.30 13.15
N PHE A 287 9.77 16.00 13.06
CA PHE A 287 10.46 15.82 11.78
C PHE A 287 9.90 14.63 10.97
N GLU A 288 9.81 13.44 11.58
CA GLU A 288 9.33 12.22 10.90
C GLU A 288 7.84 12.25 10.56
N LYS A 289 7.03 13.03 11.30
CA LYS A 289 5.60 13.22 11.02
C LYS A 289 5.39 13.79 9.61
N ASN A 290 6.23 14.74 9.19
CA ASN A 290 6.12 15.36 7.86
C ASN A 290 6.34 14.34 6.74
N TYR A 291 7.35 13.49 6.88
CA TYR A 291 7.60 12.36 5.98
C TYR A 291 6.42 11.39 5.90
N PHE A 292 5.86 11.03 7.06
CA PHE A 292 4.71 10.15 7.13
C PHE A 292 3.47 10.74 6.44
N LEU A 293 3.19 12.03 6.66
CA LEU A 293 2.06 12.73 6.05
C LEU A 293 2.25 12.87 4.53
N PHE A 294 3.45 13.22 4.09
CA PHE A 294 3.80 13.28 2.67
C PHE A 294 3.55 11.94 1.96
N ARG A 295 4.03 10.82 2.51
CA ARG A 295 3.79 9.50 1.91
C ARG A 295 2.30 9.18 1.79
N ARG A 296 1.49 9.55 2.79
CA ARG A 296 0.03 9.34 2.76
C ARG A 296 -0.68 10.25 1.76
N ARG A 297 -0.23 11.49 1.62
CA ARG A 297 -0.69 12.43 0.58
C ARG A 297 -0.44 11.84 -0.79
N VAL A 298 0.78 11.41 -1.09
CA VAL A 298 1.16 10.86 -2.40
C VAL A 298 0.24 9.68 -2.81
N LEU A 299 -0.09 8.79 -1.87
CA LEU A 299 -1.04 7.70 -2.14
C LEU A 299 -2.46 8.19 -2.46
N GLN A 300 -2.87 9.32 -1.89
CA GLN A 300 -4.16 9.94 -2.16
C GLN A 300 -4.18 10.66 -3.50
N GLU A 301 -3.15 11.42 -3.83
CA GLU A 301 -3.02 12.12 -5.10
C GLU A 301 -3.00 11.14 -6.27
N ARG A 302 -2.28 10.03 -6.12
CA ARG A 302 -2.26 8.95 -7.12
C ARG A 302 -3.65 8.35 -7.37
N ALA A 303 -4.56 8.42 -6.40
CA ALA A 303 -5.92 7.92 -6.59
C ALA A 303 -6.82 8.87 -7.41
N PHE A 304 -6.42 10.12 -7.66
CA PHE A 304 -7.25 11.06 -8.44
C PHE A 304 -7.40 10.64 -9.89
N TRP A 305 -6.31 10.25 -10.55
CA TRP A 305 -6.38 9.81 -11.95
C TRP A 305 -7.42 8.69 -12.19
N PRO A 306 -7.41 7.57 -11.45
CA PRO A 306 -8.45 6.55 -11.58
C PRO A 306 -9.85 7.09 -11.33
N LEU A 307 -10.02 7.93 -10.30
CA LEU A 307 -11.32 8.50 -9.96
C LEU A 307 -11.84 9.44 -11.05
N VAL A 308 -10.96 10.19 -11.72
CA VAL A 308 -11.30 11.05 -12.87
C VAL A 308 -11.79 10.19 -14.04
N ILE A 309 -11.10 9.10 -14.35
CA ILE A 309 -11.50 8.15 -15.39
C ILE A 309 -12.88 7.57 -15.10
N GLU A 310 -13.09 7.07 -13.88
CA GLU A 310 -14.37 6.51 -13.45
C GLU A 310 -15.50 7.55 -13.46
N ALA A 311 -15.22 8.78 -13.00
CA ALA A 311 -16.20 9.86 -12.96
C ALA A 311 -16.63 10.27 -14.37
N LEU A 312 -15.69 10.34 -15.32
CA LEU A 312 -15.98 10.68 -16.71
C LEU A 312 -16.81 9.57 -17.38
N ASP A 313 -16.45 8.30 -17.17
CA ASP A 313 -17.19 7.13 -17.68
C ASP A 313 -18.65 7.14 -17.15
N ARG A 314 -18.82 7.34 -15.84
CA ARG A 314 -20.14 7.48 -15.19
C ARG A 314 -20.93 8.68 -15.70
N TYR A 315 -20.29 9.83 -15.94
CA TYR A 315 -20.98 11.01 -16.47
C TYR A 315 -21.68 10.74 -17.80
N HIS A 316 -21.05 9.93 -18.66
CA HIS A 316 -21.56 9.61 -19.98
C HIS A 316 -22.56 8.44 -20.01
N PHE A 317 -22.40 7.46 -19.11
CA PHE A 317 -23.13 6.19 -19.18
C PHE A 317 -23.92 5.78 -17.92
N ASP A 318 -23.86 6.53 -16.83
CA ASP A 318 -24.64 6.27 -15.60
C ASP A 318 -25.99 7.02 -15.61
N ASP A 319 -26.89 6.69 -14.69
CA ASP A 319 -28.24 7.27 -14.56
C ASP A 319 -29.10 7.17 -15.84
N GLY A 320 -28.92 6.08 -16.60
CA GLY A 320 -29.65 5.84 -17.84
C GLY A 320 -29.17 6.65 -19.04
N ARG A 321 -28.09 7.43 -18.90
CA ARG A 321 -27.40 8.06 -20.04
C ARG A 321 -26.69 7.00 -20.88
N ASN A 322 -26.54 7.29 -22.16
CA ASN A 322 -25.76 6.46 -23.08
C ASN A 322 -25.09 7.35 -24.14
N ASN A 323 -24.34 8.33 -23.67
CA ASN A 323 -23.80 9.38 -24.50
C ASN A 323 -22.39 8.99 -24.96
N ALA A 324 -22.27 8.54 -26.20
CA ALA A 324 -20.97 8.27 -26.79
C ALA A 324 -20.07 9.51 -26.75
N PHE A 325 -18.78 9.32 -26.52
CA PHE A 325 -17.81 10.41 -26.46
C PHE A 325 -16.43 9.96 -26.94
N GLN A 326 -15.59 10.94 -27.31
CA GLN A 326 -14.22 10.71 -27.76
C GLN A 326 -13.25 10.76 -26.59
N CYS A 327 -12.12 10.08 -26.72
CA CYS A 327 -11.04 10.21 -25.76
C CYS A 327 -10.60 11.69 -25.65
N PRO A 328 -10.52 12.26 -24.44
CA PRO A 328 -10.14 13.65 -24.26
C PRO A 328 -8.71 14.00 -24.70
N LYS A 329 -7.86 12.99 -24.94
CA LYS A 329 -6.50 13.22 -25.44
C LYS A 329 -6.56 13.58 -26.92
N VAL A 330 -6.02 14.76 -27.28
CA VAL A 330 -6.11 15.39 -28.62
C VAL A 330 -5.74 14.42 -29.76
N ASP A 331 -4.72 13.59 -29.57
CA ASP A 331 -4.24 12.66 -30.61
C ASP A 331 -4.88 11.26 -30.52
N CYS A 332 -5.81 11.06 -29.58
CA CYS A 332 -6.51 9.79 -29.41
C CYS A 332 -7.90 9.86 -30.06
N GLY A 333 -8.01 9.34 -31.28
CA GLY A 333 -9.29 9.25 -32.02
C GLY A 333 -10.26 8.17 -31.51
N SER A 334 -10.02 7.57 -30.35
CA SER A 334 -10.88 6.51 -29.82
C SER A 334 -12.25 7.06 -29.41
N VAL A 335 -13.32 6.34 -29.76
CA VAL A 335 -14.70 6.67 -29.41
C VAL A 335 -15.24 5.58 -28.50
N PHE A 336 -15.88 5.96 -27.40
CA PHE A 336 -16.52 5.06 -26.45
C PHE A 336 -18.03 5.12 -26.63
N THR A 337 -18.65 3.95 -26.70
CA THR A 337 -20.09 3.76 -26.92
C THR A 337 -20.77 2.94 -25.83
N LYS A 338 -19.99 2.35 -24.91
CA LYS A 338 -20.49 1.56 -23.78
C LYS A 338 -19.80 1.95 -22.48
N PRO A 339 -20.48 1.78 -21.33
CA PRO A 339 -19.87 2.00 -20.02
C PRO A 339 -18.67 1.08 -19.83
N GLY A 340 -17.59 1.60 -19.23
CA GLY A 340 -16.36 0.84 -18.94
C GLY A 340 -15.34 0.86 -20.07
N GLU A 341 -15.71 1.24 -21.30
CA GLU A 341 -14.78 1.27 -22.43
C GLU A 341 -13.66 2.33 -22.23
N LEU A 342 -13.98 3.48 -21.63
CA LEU A 342 -12.96 4.48 -21.26
C LEU A 342 -12.02 3.89 -20.22
N THR A 343 -12.54 3.18 -19.21
CA THR A 343 -11.73 2.57 -18.16
C THR A 343 -10.73 1.56 -18.72
N ILE A 344 -11.19 0.69 -19.62
CA ILE A 344 -10.33 -0.28 -20.31
C ILE A 344 -9.29 0.44 -21.15
N HIS A 345 -9.71 1.43 -21.94
CA HIS A 345 -8.81 2.22 -22.78
C HIS A 345 -7.76 2.99 -21.97
N ALA A 346 -8.14 3.63 -20.87
CA ALA A 346 -7.21 4.33 -20.00
C ALA A 346 -6.19 3.38 -19.34
N ALA A 347 -6.60 2.14 -19.06
CA ALA A 347 -5.70 1.10 -18.58
C ALA A 347 -4.73 0.67 -19.67
N THR A 348 -5.21 0.37 -20.89
CA THR A 348 -4.40 -0.25 -21.95
C THR A 348 -3.56 0.75 -22.73
N THR A 349 -3.95 2.02 -22.77
CA THR A 349 -3.25 3.04 -23.54
C THR A 349 -2.26 3.82 -22.70
N LYS A 350 -1.16 4.26 -23.34
CA LYS A 350 -0.16 5.16 -22.75
C LYS A 350 -0.69 6.60 -22.58
N HIS A 351 -1.99 6.82 -22.57
CA HIS A 351 -2.59 8.16 -22.41
C HIS A 351 -2.51 8.67 -20.97
N GLY A 352 -1.53 8.17 -20.24
CA GLY A 352 -1.52 8.19 -18.81
C GLY A 352 -1.32 9.57 -18.24
N TRP A 353 -1.88 9.70 -17.05
CA TRP A 353 -1.14 10.20 -15.91
C TRP A 353 -0.39 11.49 -16.21
N ALA A 354 -1.12 12.44 -16.80
CA ALA A 354 -0.91 13.84 -16.48
C ALA A 354 -0.80 13.93 -14.96
N LYS A 355 0.25 14.58 -14.45
CA LYS A 355 0.21 15.06 -13.06
C LYS A 355 -1.08 15.86 -12.91
N VAL A 356 -1.58 16.02 -11.68
CA VAL A 356 -2.71 16.93 -11.45
C VAL A 356 -2.39 18.32 -12.02
N GLU A 357 -1.13 18.72 -11.90
CA GLU A 357 -0.51 19.94 -12.46
C GLU A 357 -0.58 20.05 -13.99
N ASP A 358 -0.74 18.93 -14.72
CA ASP A 358 -0.79 18.89 -16.19
C ASP A 358 -2.24 18.98 -16.73
N GLY A 359 -3.15 19.61 -15.98
CA GLY A 359 -4.55 19.77 -16.40
C GLY A 359 -5.38 18.49 -16.29
N LEU A 360 -5.09 17.61 -15.32
CA LEU A 360 -5.81 16.34 -15.14
C LEU A 360 -7.34 16.52 -15.08
N PHE A 361 -7.81 17.61 -14.48
CA PHE A 361 -9.25 17.88 -14.32
C PHE A 361 -9.86 18.61 -15.53
N ASP A 362 -9.07 19.05 -16.50
CA ASP A 362 -9.58 19.77 -17.68
C ASP A 362 -10.41 18.88 -18.59
N ILE A 363 -10.22 17.57 -18.52
CA ILE A 363 -11.03 16.60 -19.27
C ILE A 363 -12.43 16.41 -18.69
N LEU A 364 -12.68 16.90 -17.47
CA LEU A 364 -13.96 16.74 -16.80
C LEU A 364 -14.94 17.87 -17.16
N PRO A 365 -16.25 17.56 -17.22
CA PRO A 365 -17.31 18.57 -17.22
C PRO A 365 -17.19 19.55 -16.05
N PRO A 366 -17.66 20.81 -16.18
CA PRO A 366 -17.45 21.86 -15.17
C PRO A 366 -17.91 21.48 -13.75
N GLU A 367 -19.05 20.78 -13.62
CA GLU A 367 -19.60 20.41 -12.32
C GLU A 367 -18.72 19.36 -11.61
N LEU A 368 -18.19 18.39 -12.37
CA LEU A 368 -17.28 17.39 -11.83
C LEU A 368 -15.92 18.01 -11.53
N ARG A 369 -15.40 18.84 -12.43
CA ARG A 369 -14.13 19.55 -12.25
C ARG A 369 -14.09 20.30 -10.93
N ALA A 370 -15.12 21.10 -10.63
CA ALA A 370 -15.19 21.86 -9.38
C ALA A 370 -15.13 20.97 -8.12
N VAL A 371 -15.76 19.77 -8.16
CA VAL A 371 -15.70 18.80 -7.06
C VAL A 371 -14.29 18.26 -6.89
N PHE A 372 -13.63 17.87 -7.98
CA PHE A 372 -12.26 17.33 -7.95
C PHE A 372 -11.25 18.38 -7.49
N GLU A 373 -11.31 19.61 -8.00
CA GLU A 373 -10.49 20.74 -7.57
C GLU A 373 -10.66 21.01 -6.08
N THR A 374 -11.90 21.11 -5.60
CA THR A 374 -12.18 21.32 -4.17
C THR A 374 -11.55 20.22 -3.30
N LYS A 375 -11.68 18.95 -3.72
CA LYS A 375 -11.10 17.81 -2.99
C LYS A 375 -9.58 17.83 -3.02
N PHE A 376 -8.98 18.22 -4.14
CA PHE A 376 -7.54 18.32 -4.29
C PHE A 376 -6.97 19.46 -3.42
N SER A 377 -7.56 20.65 -3.47
CA SER A 377 -7.15 21.78 -2.63
C SER A 377 -7.26 21.48 -1.13
N LEU A 378 -8.22 20.65 -0.69
CA LEU A 378 -8.29 20.19 0.71
C LEU A 378 -7.12 19.29 1.12
N ILE A 379 -6.49 18.59 0.17
CA ILE A 379 -5.29 17.78 0.41
C ILE A 379 -4.06 18.69 0.43
N GLU A 380 -3.96 19.60 -0.54
CA GLU A 380 -2.88 20.58 -0.60
C GLU A 380 -2.84 21.47 0.64
N ALA A 381 -3.99 21.97 1.10
CA ALA A 381 -4.06 22.79 2.32
C ALA A 381 -3.52 22.04 3.56
N LYS A 382 -3.79 20.73 3.67
CA LYS A 382 -3.24 19.90 4.77
C LYS A 382 -1.73 19.72 4.64
N GLN A 383 -1.24 19.62 3.40
CA GLN A 383 0.17 19.52 3.13
C GLN A 383 0.89 20.82 3.45
N GLN A 384 0.33 21.96 3.05
CA GLN A 384 0.89 23.27 3.30
C GLN A 384 1.12 23.50 4.79
N THR A 385 0.18 23.09 5.66
CA THR A 385 0.38 23.13 7.11
C THR A 385 1.59 22.29 7.57
N SER A 386 1.83 21.13 6.95
CA SER A 386 2.98 20.25 7.26
C SER A 386 4.31 20.85 6.74
N GLU A 387 4.27 21.51 5.58
CA GLU A 387 5.40 22.22 5.00
C GLU A 387 5.76 23.44 5.83
N GLU A 388 4.77 24.22 6.32
CA GLU A 388 4.98 25.32 7.25
C GLU A 388 5.65 24.85 8.56
N GLU A 389 5.22 23.71 9.13
CA GLU A 389 5.90 23.08 10.28
C GLU A 389 7.37 22.71 9.96
N SER A 390 7.64 22.22 8.74
CA SER A 390 8.99 21.87 8.28
C SER A 390 9.87 23.10 8.06
N THR A 391 9.33 24.13 7.40
CA THR A 391 10.01 25.41 7.16
C THR A 391 10.35 26.09 8.47
N LYS A 392 9.44 26.07 9.46
CA LYS A 392 9.73 26.59 10.79
C LYS A 392 10.93 25.87 11.41
N MET A 393 10.93 24.54 11.42
CA MET A 393 12.04 23.76 11.96
C MET A 393 13.38 24.06 11.25
N SER A 394 13.33 24.25 9.92
CA SER A 394 14.51 24.65 9.13
C SER A 394 15.03 26.04 9.50
N LYS A 395 14.14 27.01 9.78
CA LYS A 395 14.53 28.35 10.25
C LYS A 395 15.14 28.30 11.63
N ASP A 396 14.52 27.58 12.56
CA ASP A 396 15.05 27.38 13.92
C ASP A 396 16.47 26.78 13.87
N TRP A 397 16.75 25.88 12.92
CA TRP A 397 18.07 25.27 12.71
C TRP A 397 19.11 26.20 12.04
N ASN A 398 18.69 26.97 11.04
CA ASN A 398 19.60 27.72 10.17
C ASN A 398 19.79 29.20 10.56
N GLU A 399 18.77 29.84 11.14
CA GLU A 399 18.69 31.30 11.29
C GLU A 399 18.77 31.77 12.75
N GLU A 400 18.37 30.96 13.74
CA GLU A 400 18.32 31.37 15.17
C GLU A 400 19.68 31.33 15.89
N GLY A 401 20.78 31.10 15.16
CA GLY A 401 22.14 31.15 15.68
C GLY A 401 22.70 29.81 16.14
N GLU A 402 23.99 29.82 16.52
CA GLU A 402 24.76 28.60 16.84
C GLU A 402 24.26 27.91 18.12
N GLU A 403 23.86 28.68 19.13
CA GLU A 403 23.36 28.13 20.41
C GLU A 403 22.08 27.32 20.19
N ARG A 404 21.11 27.88 19.47
CA ARG A 404 19.85 27.19 19.15
C ARG A 404 20.08 25.91 18.36
N ARG A 405 20.98 25.95 17.38
CA ARG A 405 21.35 24.77 16.60
C ARG A 405 21.93 23.66 17.49
N LYS A 406 22.83 24.00 18.41
CA LYS A 406 23.42 23.03 19.36
C LYS A 406 22.38 22.46 20.31
N GLU A 407 21.44 23.28 20.78
CA GLU A 407 20.32 22.81 21.61
C GLU A 407 19.45 21.81 20.84
N MET A 408 19.07 22.13 19.60
CA MET A 408 18.27 21.24 18.76
C MET A 408 19.02 19.93 18.45
N GLU A 409 20.30 20.00 18.12
CA GLU A 409 21.15 18.82 17.89
C GLU A 409 21.19 17.93 19.14
N GLN A 410 21.44 18.52 20.31
CA GLN A 410 21.46 17.79 21.56
C GLN A 410 20.10 17.16 21.88
N GLU A 411 18.99 17.90 21.73
CA GLU A 411 17.64 17.38 21.97
C GLU A 411 17.31 16.23 21.02
N PHE A 412 17.67 16.36 19.73
CA PHE A 412 17.42 15.36 18.71
C PHE A 412 18.18 14.07 18.98
N LEU A 413 19.50 14.17 19.21
CA LEU A 413 20.34 13.02 19.52
C LEU A 413 19.93 12.37 20.85
N GLN A 414 19.67 13.16 21.89
CA GLN A 414 19.21 12.65 23.18
C GLN A 414 17.88 11.89 23.04
N GLN A 415 16.95 12.38 22.21
CA GLN A 415 15.71 11.65 21.95
C GLN A 415 15.98 10.33 21.24
N LEU A 416 16.82 10.30 20.21
CA LEU A 416 17.17 9.06 19.49
C LEU A 416 17.86 8.02 20.41
N GLU A 417 18.67 8.46 21.38
CA GLU A 417 19.35 7.56 22.32
C GLU A 417 18.39 6.94 23.35
N ASN A 418 17.42 7.72 23.84
CA ASN A 418 16.68 7.38 25.04
C ASN A 418 15.22 6.95 24.78
N ASP A 419 14.66 7.27 23.63
CA ASP A 419 13.26 6.98 23.30
C ASP A 419 13.13 5.63 22.58
N ALA A 420 12.47 4.67 23.24
CA ALA A 420 12.28 3.32 22.73
C ALA A 420 11.49 3.28 21.41
N ASP A 421 10.66 4.30 21.13
CA ASP A 421 9.95 4.39 19.86
C ASP A 421 10.91 4.62 18.67
N TRP A 422 12.11 5.16 18.92
CA TRP A 422 13.14 5.42 17.90
C TRP A 422 14.31 4.44 17.94
N ALA A 423 14.28 3.42 18.79
CA ALA A 423 15.38 2.48 18.91
C ALA A 423 15.68 1.74 17.59
N THR A 424 16.96 1.73 17.18
CA THR A 424 17.50 0.97 16.02
C THR A 424 18.63 0.02 16.38
N GLY A 425 19.11 0.05 17.63
CA GLY A 425 20.33 -0.66 18.03
C GLY A 425 21.62 0.03 17.56
N GLU A 426 21.52 1.19 16.90
CA GLU A 426 22.65 2.03 16.49
C GLU A 426 22.84 3.19 17.48
N GLN A 427 24.01 3.83 17.42
CA GLN A 427 24.23 5.10 18.12
C GLN A 427 23.45 6.23 17.42
N ALA A 428 23.01 7.25 18.18
CA ALA A 428 22.17 8.31 17.62
C ALA A 428 22.83 9.09 16.47
N VAL A 429 24.15 9.28 16.51
CA VAL A 429 24.91 9.94 15.43
C VAL A 429 24.97 9.13 14.14
N ASP A 430 24.86 7.81 14.23
CA ASP A 430 24.85 6.91 13.07
C ASP A 430 23.43 6.65 12.54
N HIS A 431 22.42 7.09 13.30
CA HIS A 431 21.01 6.83 13.03
C HIS A 431 20.59 7.46 11.69
N GLN A 432 19.88 6.69 10.85
CA GLN A 432 19.46 7.17 9.52
C GLN A 432 18.56 8.41 9.58
N ILE A 433 17.65 8.49 10.56
CA ILE A 433 16.83 9.69 10.80
C ILE A 433 17.71 10.94 11.03
N TRP A 434 18.77 10.84 11.84
CA TRP A 434 19.69 11.96 12.07
C TRP A 434 20.42 12.37 10.79
N LYS A 435 20.96 11.40 10.05
CA LYS A 435 21.61 11.63 8.75
C LYS A 435 20.66 12.31 7.75
N ASN A 436 19.40 11.87 7.72
CA ASN A 436 18.38 12.50 6.90
C ASN A 436 18.13 13.94 7.36
N PHE A 437 17.90 14.16 8.65
CA PHE A 437 17.66 15.47 9.24
C PHE A 437 18.77 16.47 8.84
N ILE A 438 20.04 16.13 9.08
CA ILE A 438 21.18 16.99 8.69
C ILE A 438 21.20 17.28 7.19
N ARG A 439 20.96 16.28 6.36
CA ARG A 439 20.92 16.45 4.90
C ARG A 439 19.83 17.42 4.45
N ILE A 440 18.65 17.34 5.04
CA ILE A 440 17.48 18.18 4.67
C ILE A 440 17.62 19.60 5.20
N MET A 441 18.19 19.74 6.39
CA MET A 441 18.41 21.04 7.00
C MET A 441 19.59 21.81 6.39
N HIS A 442 20.37 21.18 5.49
CA HIS A 442 21.45 21.83 4.77
C HIS A 442 20.91 22.92 3.83
N PRO A 443 21.46 24.15 3.82
CA PRO A 443 20.92 25.26 3.02
C PRO A 443 20.86 25.02 1.51
N GLU A 444 21.71 24.14 0.99
CA GLU A 444 21.77 23.79 -0.44
C GLU A 444 20.78 22.67 -0.83
N TRP A 445 19.99 22.17 0.12
CA TRP A 445 19.02 21.13 -0.15
C TRP A 445 17.77 21.72 -0.84
N ASN A 446 17.62 21.46 -2.14
CA ASN A 446 16.55 22.02 -2.99
C ASN A 446 15.24 21.21 -2.99
N GLY A 447 15.00 20.35 -1.99
CA GLY A 447 13.75 19.57 -1.87
C GLY A 447 13.88 18.07 -2.12
N LEU A 448 12.75 17.39 -1.90
CA LEU A 448 12.55 15.93 -1.97
C LEU A 448 11.87 15.53 -3.29
#